data_AF-A0A0C2DFS0-F1
#
_entry.id   AF-A0A0C2DFS0-F1
#
_cell.length_a   1.000
_cell.length_b   1.000
_cell.length_c   1.000
_cell.angle_alpha   90.00
_cell.angle_beta   90.00
_cell.angle_gamma   90.00
#
_symmetry.space_group_name_H-M   'P 1'
#
loop_
_entity.id
_entity.type
_entity.pdbx_description
1 polymer ?
#
loop_
_entity_poly.entity_id
_entity_poly.type
_entity_poly.pdbx_seq_one_letter_code
_entity_poly.pdbx_strand_id
1 'polypeptide(L)'
;MLGTLTIAECCDGEANEDAVELHSKARLRETYDARILEALRDADEPLSPSEVCELVGGTTHDARTALQRLAAAKKITRTWKSRGHGYQLGA
;
A
#
# COMPACT_ATOMS: atom_id res chain seq x y z
N MET A 1 45.37 19.96 -10.89
CA MET A 1 44.35 19.78 -11.96
C MET A 1 43.23 18.92 -11.39
N LEU A 2 42.14 19.55 -10.94
CA LEU A 2 40.90 18.89 -10.53
C LEU A 2 39.83 19.39 -11.50
N GLY A 3 39.39 18.53 -12.40
CA GLY A 3 38.29 18.79 -13.31
C GLY A 3 37.12 17.88 -12.96
N THR A 4 36.20 18.36 -12.13
CA THR A 4 34.86 17.79 -12.02
C THR A 4 33.89 18.91 -12.35
N LEU A 5 33.36 18.85 -13.57
CA LEU A 5 32.37 19.79 -14.05
C LEU A 5 31.11 19.67 -13.18
N THR A 6 30.67 20.83 -12.75
CA THR A 6 29.58 21.18 -11.84
C THR A 6 28.22 21.03 -12.51
N ILE A 7 27.21 20.57 -11.76
CA ILE A 7 25.77 20.93 -11.85
C ILE A 7 25.30 21.43 -13.23
N ALA A 8 25.53 20.68 -14.30
CA ALA A 8 25.19 21.13 -15.67
C ALA A 8 24.11 20.26 -16.33
N GLU A 9 23.60 19.22 -15.65
CA GLU A 9 22.46 18.42 -16.13
C GLU A 9 21.47 18.13 -15.00
N CYS A 10 21.33 19.07 -14.06
CA CYS A 10 20.13 19.15 -13.23
C CYS A 10 19.01 19.70 -14.12
N CYS A 11 18.32 18.80 -14.82
CA CYS A 11 17.09 19.10 -15.54
C CYS A 11 16.15 19.91 -14.64
N ASP A 12 15.68 21.03 -15.20
CA ASP A 12 14.74 22.01 -14.67
C ASP A 12 14.16 21.71 -13.29
N GLY A 13 14.69 22.44 -12.30
CA GLY A 13 14.13 22.52 -10.96
C GLY A 13 12.84 23.32 -10.92
N GLU A 14 11.74 22.71 -11.37
CA GLU A 14 10.43 22.97 -10.78
C GLU A 14 9.81 21.63 -10.44
N ALA A 15 9.69 21.35 -9.14
CA ALA A 15 8.89 20.23 -8.67
C ALA A 15 7.44 20.53 -9.03
N ASN A 16 6.98 20.01 -10.18
CA ASN A 16 5.60 20.11 -10.62
C ASN A 16 4.69 19.66 -9.46
N GLU A 17 3.83 20.55 -8.97
CA GLU A 17 2.98 20.32 -7.80
C GLU A 17 2.15 19.03 -7.95
N ASP A 18 1.69 18.73 -9.17
CA ASP A 18 0.97 17.50 -9.50
C ASP A 18 1.83 16.25 -9.28
N ALA A 19 3.13 16.31 -9.63
CA ALA A 19 4.06 15.21 -9.44
C ALA A 19 4.39 14.99 -7.96
N VAL A 20 4.50 16.07 -7.19
CA VAL A 20 4.69 16.03 -5.73
C VAL A 20 3.45 15.44 -5.05
N GLU A 21 2.25 15.88 -5.44
CA GLU A 21 0.99 15.37 -4.90
C GLU A 21 0.82 13.88 -5.23
N LEU A 22 1.09 13.47 -6.48
CA LEU A 22 1.03 12.07 -6.89
C LEU A 22 2.00 11.19 -6.08
N HIS A 23 3.24 11.65 -5.90
CA HIS A 23 4.24 10.93 -5.10
C HIS A 23 3.79 10.79 -3.64
N SER A 24 3.21 11.84 -3.06
CA SER A 24 2.68 11.80 -1.70
C SER A 24 1.53 10.79 -1.56
N LYS A 25 0.62 10.74 -2.54
CA LYS A 25 -0.49 9.78 -2.59
C LYS A 25 -0.02 8.35 -2.76
N ALA A 26 1.00 8.11 -3.59
CA ALA A 26 1.61 6.79 -3.76
C ALA A 26 2.23 6.31 -2.44
N ARG A 27 2.98 7.18 -1.75
CA ARG A 27 3.59 6.86 -0.46
C ARG A 27 2.55 6.57 0.64
N LEU A 28 1.44 7.32 0.67
CA LEU A 28 0.33 7.05 1.59
C LEU A 28 -0.31 5.67 1.32
N ARG A 29 -0.49 5.31 0.04
CA ARG A 29 -1.00 3.99 -0.37
C ARG A 29 -0.07 2.86 0.06
N GLU A 30 1.23 3.01 -0.15
CA GLU A 30 2.23 2.02 0.26
C GLU A 30 2.28 1.85 1.78
N THR A 31 2.18 2.95 2.52
CA THR A 31 2.14 2.93 3.99
C THR A 31 0.89 2.21 4.49
N TYR A 32 -0.27 2.47 3.88
CA TYR A 32 -1.51 1.78 4.22
C TYR A 32 -1.45 0.29 3.89
N ASP A 33 -0.93 -0.05 2.70
CA ASP A 33 -0.74 -1.44 2.28
C ASP A 33 0.21 -2.20 3.23
N ALA A 34 1.29 -1.56 3.70
CA ALA A 34 2.21 -2.14 4.67
C ALA A 34 1.51 -2.47 5.99
N ARG A 35 0.70 -1.55 6.53
CA ARG A 35 -0.07 -1.78 7.76
C ARG A 35 -1.11 -2.89 7.62
N ILE A 36 -1.72 -3.03 6.45
CA ILE A 36 -2.62 -4.16 6.15
C ILE A 36 -1.84 -5.49 6.16
N LEU A 37 -0.66 -5.52 5.54
CA LEU A 37 0.16 -6.73 5.51
C LEU A 37 0.65 -7.13 6.92
N GLU A 38 0.94 -6.15 7.78
CA GLU A 38 1.24 -6.39 9.19
C GLU A 38 0.02 -6.97 9.93
N ALA A 39 -1.15 -6.35 9.80
CA ALA A 39 -2.38 -6.85 10.42
C ALA A 39 -2.73 -8.28 9.96
N LEU A 40 -2.51 -8.60 8.69
CA LEU A 40 -2.72 -9.95 8.14
C LEU A 40 -1.65 -10.96 8.59
N ARG A 41 -0.46 -10.50 8.98
CA ARG A 41 0.60 -11.36 9.52
C ARG A 41 0.30 -11.75 10.96
N ASP A 42 -0.22 -10.81 11.74
CA ASP A 42 -0.51 -11.02 13.16
C ASP A 42 -1.87 -11.71 13.40
N ALA A 43 -2.69 -11.84 12.35
CA ALA A 43 -3.98 -12.50 12.43
C ALA A 43 -3.87 -14.03 12.25
N ASP A 44 -4.46 -14.77 13.18
CA ASP A 44 -4.57 -16.24 13.10
C ASP A 44 -5.63 -16.71 12.09
N GLU A 45 -6.56 -15.82 11.72
CA GLU A 45 -7.65 -16.10 10.78
C GLU A 45 -7.69 -15.09 9.62
N PRO A 46 -8.24 -15.48 8.46
CA PRO A 46 -8.42 -14.56 7.33
C PRO A 46 -9.31 -13.36 7.70
N LEU A 47 -8.82 -12.15 7.43
CA LEU A 47 -9.51 -10.90 7.75
C LEU A 47 -10.42 -10.43 6.60
N SER A 48 -11.62 -10.00 6.92
CA SER A 48 -12.54 -9.34 6.00
C SER A 48 -12.18 -7.85 5.83
N PRO A 49 -12.69 -7.15 4.79
CA PRO A 49 -12.46 -5.73 4.63
C PRO A 49 -12.90 -4.86 5.82
N SER A 50 -13.97 -5.27 6.52
CA SER A 50 -14.44 -4.56 7.72
C SER A 50 -13.49 -4.75 8.90
N GLU A 51 -13.00 -5.97 9.13
CA GLU A 51 -12.04 -6.25 10.20
C GLU A 51 -10.69 -5.56 9.94
N VAL A 52 -10.24 -5.51 8.69
CA VAL A 52 -9.04 -4.73 8.31
C VAL A 52 -9.25 -3.24 8.60
N CYS A 53 -10.44 -2.70 8.29
CA CYS A 53 -10.78 -1.31 8.59
C CYS A 53 -10.79 -1.04 10.10
N GLU A 54 -11.26 -1.99 10.92
CA GLU A 54 -11.26 -1.86 12.38
C GLU A 54 -9.84 -1.88 12.97
N LEU A 55 -8.94 -2.71 12.44
CA LEU A 55 -7.56 -2.85 12.92
C LEU A 55 -6.62 -1.75 12.41
N VAL A 56 -6.71 -1.40 11.13
CA VAL A 56 -5.77 -0.48 10.47
C VAL A 56 -6.32 0.96 10.44
N GLY A 57 -7.64 1.12 10.53
CA GLY A 57 -8.34 2.39 10.35
C GLY A 57 -8.63 2.71 8.89
N GLY A 58 -9.18 3.90 8.66
CA GLY A 58 -9.64 4.35 7.35
C GLY A 58 -11.11 3.99 7.12
N THR A 59 -11.48 3.79 5.85
CA THR A 59 -12.84 3.35 5.49
C THR A 59 -12.83 1.91 4.99
N THR A 60 -13.98 1.22 5.09
CA THR A 60 -14.14 -0.13 4.54
C THR A 60 -13.93 -0.16 3.01
N HIS A 61 -14.22 0.95 2.32
CA HIS A 61 -13.97 1.08 0.89
C HIS A 61 -12.47 1.13 0.58
N ASP A 62 -11.70 1.88 1.36
CA ASP A 62 -10.23 1.97 1.22
C ASP A 62 -9.58 0.62 1.51
N ALA A 63 -10.00 -0.04 2.60
CA ALA A 63 -9.54 -1.37 2.96
C ALA A 63 -9.83 -2.38 1.83
N ARG A 64 -11.05 -2.37 1.26
CA ARG A 64 -11.39 -3.23 0.13
C ARG A 64 -10.52 -2.96 -1.10
N THR A 65 -10.33 -1.70 -1.45
CA THR A 65 -9.52 -1.29 -2.61
C THR A 65 -8.05 -1.70 -2.43
N ALA A 66 -7.50 -1.51 -1.23
CA ALA A 66 -6.15 -1.93 -0.88
C ALA A 66 -6.00 -3.47 -0.93
N LEU A 67 -6.93 -4.22 -0.35
CA LEU A 67 -6.94 -5.68 -0.40
C LEU A 67 -7.01 -6.22 -1.83
N GLN A 68 -7.85 -5.63 -2.69
CA GLN A 68 -7.92 -6.00 -4.11
C GLN A 68 -6.58 -5.74 -4.83
N ARG A 69 -5.94 -4.60 -4.57
CA ARG A 69 -4.61 -4.27 -5.11
C ARG A 69 -3.55 -5.26 -4.64
N LEU A 70 -3.51 -5.57 -3.35
CA LEU A 70 -2.56 -6.51 -2.75
C LEU A 70 -2.76 -7.94 -3.28
N ALA A 71 -4.01 -8.36 -3.48
CA ALA A 71 -4.34 -9.65 -4.08
C ALA A 71 -3.92 -9.73 -5.56
N ALA A 72 -4.15 -8.65 -6.33
CA ALA A 72 -3.67 -8.56 -7.71
C ALA A 72 -2.13 -8.60 -7.79
N ALA A 73 -1.44 -8.02 -6.80
CA ALA A 73 0.00 -8.10 -6.64
C ALA A 73 0.50 -9.44 -6.04
N LYS A 74 -0.39 -10.42 -5.82
CA LYS A 74 -0.12 -11.74 -5.25
C LYS A 74 0.53 -11.72 -3.86
N LYS A 75 0.41 -10.63 -3.11
CA LYS A 75 0.94 -10.53 -1.73
C LYS A 75 0.01 -11.19 -0.71
N ILE A 76 -1.28 -11.29 -1.03
CA ILE A 76 -2.32 -11.87 -0.19
C ILE A 76 -3.23 -12.76 -1.04
N THR A 77 -3.91 -13.70 -0.40
CA THR A 77 -4.87 -14.59 -1.05
C THR A 77 -6.23 -14.46 -0.38
N ARG A 78 -7.30 -14.43 -1.20
CA ARG A 78 -8.68 -14.50 -0.73
C ARG A 78 -9.03 -15.95 -0.42
N THR A 79 -9.55 -16.19 0.79
CA THR A 79 -9.94 -17.53 1.25
C THR A 79 -11.28 -17.50 1.97
N TRP A 80 -11.85 -18.67 2.22
CA TRP A 80 -13.09 -18.83 2.98
C TRP A 80 -12.82 -18.77 4.49
N LYS A 81 -13.77 -18.17 5.22
CA LYS A 81 -13.84 -18.17 6.68
C LYS A 81 -15.23 -18.61 7.13
N SER A 82 -15.40 -18.86 8.44
CA SER A 82 -16.66 -19.31 9.04
C SER A 82 -17.87 -18.44 8.67
N ARG A 83 -17.67 -17.13 8.49
CA ARG A 83 -18.69 -16.14 8.11
C ARG A 83 -18.38 -15.43 6.79
N GLY A 84 -18.15 -16.20 5.72
CA GLY A 84 -17.97 -15.66 4.38
C GLY A 84 -16.53 -15.77 3.90
N HIS A 85 -15.97 -14.69 3.35
CA HIS A 85 -14.59 -14.70 2.84
C HIS A 85 -13.73 -13.68 3.56
N GLY A 86 -12.44 -13.98 3.65
CA GLY A 86 -11.41 -13.10 4.17
C GLY A 86 -10.16 -13.14 3.29
N TYR A 87 -9.14 -12.44 3.73
CA TYR A 87 -7.83 -12.39 3.10
C TYR A 87 -6.78 -12.80 4.12
N GLN A 88 -5.74 -13.46 3.66
CA GLN A 88 -4.56 -13.84 4.45
C GLN A 88 -3.30 -13.65 3.60
N LEU A 89 -2.12 -13.69 4.21
CA LEU A 89 -0.87 -13.60 3.46
C LEU A 89 -0.79 -14.67 2.36
N GLY A 90 -0.22 -14.30 1.22
CA GLY A 90 0.02 -15.23 0.12
C GLY A 90 1.06 -16.27 0.54
N ALA A 91 0.82 -17.53 0.16
CA ALA A 91 1.78 -18.61 0.31
C ALA A 91 2.92 -18.49 -0.71
#